data_AF-A0A1B6LWX4-F1
#
_entry.id   AF-A0A1B6LWX4-F1
#
_cell.length_a   1.000
_cell.length_b   1.000
_cell.length_c   1.000
_cell.angle_alpha   90.00
_cell.angle_beta   90.00
_cell.angle_gamma   90.00
#
_symmetry.space_group_name_H-M   'P 1'
#
loop_
_entity.id
_entity.type
_entity.pdbx_description
1 polymer ?
#
loop_
_entity_poly.entity_id
_entity_poly.type
_entity_poly.pdbx_seq_one_letter_code
_entity_poly.pdbx_strand_id
1 'polypeptide(L)'
;MITLTPHGGNAYSMPPPSVGNMAVPNPGGHRYPPPHPGQRFGPRHTFFQPFRPYVRNVAALDPEFDGKRLRKSAMRKTVDYNSAIIKMLEARVWQRDYRDRRALQPDVLYMPDLQPPPAYDDNAINAVTTRFVKAATNKMRCPIFCMAWTPEGRRLVTGASSGEFTLW
;
A
#
# COMPACT_ATOMS: atom_id res chain seq x y z
N MET A 1 -12.13 1.83 -25.25
CA MET A 1 -13.29 0.91 -25.17
C MET A 1 -13.97 1.20 -23.83
N ILE A 2 -15.19 1.71 -23.88
CA ILE A 2 -15.96 2.19 -22.73
C ILE A 2 -16.65 0.98 -22.09
N THR A 3 -16.45 0.74 -20.79
CA THR A 3 -17.15 -0.35 -20.08
C THR A 3 -18.20 0.24 -19.15
N LEU A 4 -19.45 -0.09 -19.47
CA LEU A 4 -20.66 0.22 -18.71
C LEU A 4 -20.67 -0.60 -17.40
N THR A 5 -21.00 0.05 -16.29
CA THR A 5 -21.27 -0.62 -15.01
C THR A 5 -22.66 -1.26 -15.02
N PRO A 6 -22.81 -2.56 -14.71
CA PRO A 6 -24.11 -3.11 -14.31
C PRO A 6 -24.29 -2.96 -12.80
N HIS A 7 -25.40 -2.35 -12.42
CA HIS A 7 -25.97 -2.44 -11.08
C HIS A 7 -26.41 -3.88 -10.78
N GLY A 8 -26.18 -4.34 -9.55
CA GLY A 8 -26.92 -5.46 -8.97
C GLY A 8 -26.07 -6.52 -8.29
N GLY A 9 -26.09 -6.52 -6.95
CA GLY A 9 -26.09 -7.72 -6.12
C GLY A 9 -24.82 -8.58 -6.09
N ASN A 10 -23.99 -8.40 -5.06
CA ASN A 10 -23.81 -9.43 -4.02
C ASN A 10 -22.82 -8.97 -2.96
N ALA A 11 -23.31 -8.90 -1.73
CA ALA A 11 -22.56 -8.62 -0.53
C ALA A 11 -21.77 -9.86 -0.10
N TYR A 12 -20.44 -9.83 -0.21
CA TYR A 12 -19.55 -10.77 0.48
C TYR A 12 -18.23 -10.11 0.84
N SER A 13 -18.14 -9.60 2.07
CA SER A 13 -16.95 -9.69 2.95
C SER A 13 -17.13 -8.74 4.15
N MET A 14 -17.82 -9.18 5.20
CA MET A 14 -17.66 -8.58 6.53
C MET A 14 -16.98 -9.59 7.45
N PRO A 15 -15.99 -9.18 8.26
CA PRO A 15 -15.40 -10.04 9.26
C PRO A 15 -16.40 -10.35 10.39
N PRO A 16 -16.31 -11.52 11.04
CA PRO A 16 -17.28 -11.96 12.04
C PRO A 16 -17.23 -11.10 13.31
N PRO A 17 -18.37 -10.89 14.01
CA PRO A 17 -18.42 -10.13 15.25
C PRO A 17 -17.69 -10.87 16.39
N SER A 18 -16.93 -10.12 17.18
CA SER A 18 -16.21 -10.62 18.35
C SER A 18 -17.19 -11.12 19.41
N VAL A 19 -17.14 -12.41 19.70
CA VAL A 19 -17.92 -13.05 20.77
C VAL A 19 -17.36 -12.61 22.12
N GLY A 20 -18.23 -12.06 22.98
CA GLY A 20 -17.88 -11.55 24.30
C GLY A 20 -17.41 -12.64 25.27
N ASN A 21 -16.55 -12.23 26.21
CA ASN A 21 -15.99 -13.01 27.30
C ASN A 21 -17.01 -13.98 27.94
N MET A 22 -16.78 -15.29 27.81
CA MET A 22 -17.39 -16.29 28.67
C MET A 22 -16.79 -16.18 30.08
N ALA A 23 -17.55 -15.62 31.02
CA ALA A 23 -17.29 -15.74 32.45
C ALA A 23 -18.04 -16.97 32.99
N VAL A 24 -17.30 -17.88 33.62
CA VAL A 24 -17.79 -19.12 34.25
C VAL A 24 -18.52 -18.75 35.57
N PRO A 25 -19.66 -19.36 35.94
CA PRO A 25 -20.34 -19.04 37.20
C PRO A 25 -19.72 -19.80 38.39
N ASN A 26 -19.50 -19.10 39.50
CA ASN A 26 -19.11 -19.68 40.79
C ASN A 26 -20.37 -20.06 41.62
N PRO A 27 -20.51 -21.31 42.11
CA PRO A 27 -21.63 -21.69 42.96
C PRO A 27 -21.28 -21.66 44.45
N GLY A 28 -22.13 -21.04 45.27
CA GLY A 28 -22.27 -21.39 46.69
C GLY A 28 -22.15 -20.26 47.72
N GLY A 29 -23.30 -19.93 48.33
CA GLY A 29 -23.56 -19.69 49.77
C GLY A 29 -22.67 -18.75 50.60
N HIS A 30 -23.28 -17.72 51.22
CA HIS A 30 -23.52 -17.63 52.68
C HIS A 30 -24.22 -16.29 53.02
N ARG A 31 -25.25 -16.37 53.89
CA ARG A 31 -26.11 -15.29 54.40
C ARG A 31 -25.37 -14.39 55.39
N TYR A 32 -25.76 -13.11 55.55
CA TYR A 32 -25.97 -12.33 56.81
C TYR A 32 -26.36 -10.85 56.48
N PRO A 33 -26.97 -10.07 57.42
CA PRO A 33 -28.14 -9.19 57.20
C PRO A 33 -27.82 -7.71 56.84
N PRO A 34 -28.82 -6.85 56.51
CA PRO A 34 -28.57 -5.48 56.07
C PRO A 34 -28.42 -4.51 57.25
N PRO A 35 -27.54 -3.49 57.18
CA PRO A 35 -27.61 -2.34 58.07
C PRO A 35 -28.31 -1.13 57.44
N HIS A 36 -29.00 -0.40 58.31
CA HIS A 36 -29.86 0.77 58.13
C HIS A 36 -29.19 2.01 57.49
N PRO A 37 -29.98 3.00 57.01
CA PRO A 37 -29.49 4.11 56.22
C PRO A 37 -28.95 5.24 57.10
N GLY A 38 -27.76 5.73 56.77
CA GLY A 38 -27.27 7.01 57.29
C GLY A 38 -25.78 7.01 57.58
N GLN A 39 -24.98 7.49 56.62
CA GLN A 39 -23.86 8.40 56.89
C GLN A 39 -23.31 8.92 55.57
N ARG A 40 -23.49 10.22 55.34
CA ARG A 40 -22.83 10.97 54.27
C ARG A 40 -21.38 11.21 54.70
N PHE A 41 -20.42 10.69 53.95
CA PHE A 41 -19.05 11.20 53.93
C PHE A 41 -18.65 11.45 52.48
N GLY A 42 -18.32 12.70 52.17
CA GLY A 42 -18.01 13.17 50.82
C GLY A 42 -16.71 12.57 50.27
N PRO A 43 -16.58 12.42 48.94
CA PRO A 43 -15.40 11.80 48.36
C PRO A 43 -14.20 12.75 48.37
N ARG A 44 -13.17 12.36 49.13
CA ARG A 44 -11.80 12.86 48.99
C ARG A 44 -11.27 12.53 47.58
N HIS A 45 -10.67 13.54 46.97
CA HIS A 45 -9.94 13.55 45.69
C HIS A 45 -9.29 12.20 45.30
N THR A 46 -9.83 11.54 44.29
CA THR A 46 -9.16 10.47 43.54
C THR A 46 -8.28 11.07 42.45
N PHE A 47 -6.96 10.89 42.60
CA PHE A 47 -5.88 11.29 41.69
C PHE A 47 -5.81 10.43 40.41
N PHE A 48 -6.93 10.17 39.75
CA PHE A 48 -6.96 9.48 38.46
C PHE A 48 -7.71 10.32 37.43
N GLN A 49 -6.97 11.07 36.63
CA GLN A 49 -7.49 11.65 35.40
C GLN A 49 -7.62 10.53 34.35
N PRO A 50 -8.80 10.30 33.75
CA PRO A 50 -8.94 9.32 32.69
C PRO A 50 -8.17 9.77 31.44
N PHE A 51 -7.50 8.81 30.81
CA PHE A 51 -6.73 9.00 29.58
C PHE A 51 -7.63 9.60 28.49
N ARG A 52 -7.37 10.85 28.08
CA ARG A 52 -8.02 11.43 26.91
C ARG A 52 -7.29 10.93 25.66
N PRO A 53 -7.95 10.19 24.76
CA PRO A 53 -7.32 9.82 23.50
C PRO A 53 -6.99 11.10 22.74
N TYR A 54 -5.73 11.23 22.31
CA TYR A 54 -5.27 12.31 21.48
C TYR A 54 -6.07 12.29 20.18
N VAL A 55 -7.07 13.17 20.07
CA VAL A 55 -7.75 13.42 18.80
C VAL A 55 -6.70 14.09 17.92
N ARG A 56 -6.14 13.32 16.98
CA ARG A 56 -5.21 13.81 15.99
C ARG A 56 -5.97 14.79 15.11
N ASN A 57 -5.94 16.07 15.48
CA ASN A 57 -6.30 17.14 14.58
C ASN A 57 -5.53 16.90 13.29
N VAL A 58 -6.28 16.71 12.21
CA VAL A 58 -5.77 16.62 10.85
C VAL A 58 -5.21 18.01 10.56
N ALA A 59 -3.98 18.24 10.99
CA ALA A 59 -3.29 19.49 10.76
C ALA A 59 -3.33 19.73 9.26
N ALA A 60 -3.87 20.89 8.90
CA ALA A 60 -3.90 21.41 7.55
C ALA A 60 -2.55 21.16 6.88
N LEU A 61 -2.60 20.79 5.60
CA LEU A 61 -1.43 20.63 4.77
C LEU A 61 -0.72 21.99 4.68
N ASP A 62 0.24 22.23 5.58
CA ASP A 62 1.05 23.44 5.56
C ASP A 62 1.69 23.60 4.17
N PRO A 63 1.51 24.74 3.49
CA PRO A 63 2.10 24.98 2.19
C PRO A 63 3.63 24.92 2.21
N GLU A 64 4.25 25.27 3.35
CA GLU A 64 5.70 25.33 3.59
C GLU A 64 6.23 24.05 4.24
N PHE A 65 6.40 23.00 3.44
CA PHE A 65 7.11 21.81 3.88
C PHE A 65 8.64 22.05 3.79
N ASP A 66 9.25 22.52 4.89
CA ASP A 66 10.68 22.84 5.02
C ASP A 66 11.59 21.61 5.28
N GLY A 67 11.10 20.37 5.08
CA GLY A 67 11.92 19.15 5.23
C GLY A 67 12.39 18.81 6.66
N LYS A 68 12.28 19.72 7.64
CA LYS A 68 12.75 19.58 9.03
C LYS A 68 11.98 18.56 9.89
N ARG A 69 10.88 18.01 9.38
CA ARG A 69 10.09 17.01 10.10
C ARG A 69 10.58 15.61 9.74
N LEU A 70 11.07 14.87 10.75
CA LEU A 70 11.51 13.48 10.59
C LEU A 70 10.39 12.64 9.95
N ARG A 71 10.65 12.15 8.73
CA ARG A 71 9.76 11.21 8.06
C ARG A 71 10.20 9.79 8.40
N LYS A 72 9.24 8.95 8.81
CA LYS A 72 9.50 7.52 9.02
C LYS A 72 9.97 6.89 7.69
N SER A 73 11.01 6.06 7.74
CA SER A 73 11.42 5.27 6.58
C SER A 73 10.24 4.41 6.14
N ALA A 74 9.93 4.46 4.85
CA ALA A 74 8.83 3.72 4.25
C ALA A 74 9.34 2.97 3.04
N MET A 75 9.07 1.66 3.00
CA MET A 75 9.39 0.84 1.85
C MET A 75 8.52 1.27 0.67
N ARG A 76 9.15 1.51 -0.47
CA ARG A 76 8.45 1.89 -1.71
C ARG A 76 8.35 0.67 -2.61
N LYS A 77 7.22 0.53 -3.30
CA LYS A 77 7.13 -0.40 -4.43
C LYS A 77 8.10 0.08 -5.51
N THR A 78 8.96 -0.82 -5.98
CA THR A 78 9.95 -0.56 -7.01
C THR A 78 9.79 -1.61 -8.11
N VAL A 79 9.94 -1.19 -9.36
CA VAL A 79 10.16 -2.08 -10.50
C VAL A 79 11.61 -1.87 -10.91
N ASP A 80 12.43 -2.89 -10.75
CA ASP A 80 13.85 -2.85 -11.10
C ASP A 80 14.08 -3.71 -12.34
N TYR A 81 14.66 -3.11 -13.37
CA TYR A 81 15.00 -3.81 -14.60
C TYR A 81 16.40 -4.43 -14.54
N ASN A 82 17.25 -4.03 -13.57
CA ASN A 82 18.64 -4.47 -13.53
C ASN A 82 18.76 -5.99 -13.39
N SER A 83 17.93 -6.61 -12.55
CA SER A 83 17.89 -8.07 -12.40
C SER A 83 17.62 -8.78 -13.73
N ALA A 84 16.66 -8.28 -14.51
CA ALA A 84 16.33 -8.83 -15.82
C ALA A 84 17.48 -8.62 -16.83
N ILE A 85 18.11 -7.45 -16.85
CA ILE A 85 19.28 -7.18 -17.71
C ILE A 85 20.43 -8.12 -17.37
N ILE A 86 20.75 -8.29 -16.08
CA ILE A 86 21.80 -9.22 -15.62
C ILE A 86 21.47 -10.64 -16.09
N LYS A 87 20.22 -11.09 -15.91
CA LYS A 87 19.78 -12.41 -16.35
C LYS A 87 19.92 -12.62 -17.86
N MET A 88 19.64 -11.59 -18.66
CA MET A 88 19.87 -11.60 -20.10
C MET A 88 21.37 -11.68 -20.45
N LEU A 89 22.23 -10.95 -19.73
CA LEU A 89 23.68 -10.97 -19.92
C LEU A 89 24.31 -12.32 -19.53
N GLU A 90 23.77 -13.00 -18.53
CA GLU A 90 24.19 -14.38 -18.19
C GLU A 90 23.74 -15.38 -19.25
N ALA A 91 22.51 -15.23 -19.75
CA ALA A 91 21.92 -16.14 -20.71
C ALA A 91 22.58 -16.07 -22.10
N ARG A 92 22.92 -14.87 -22.59
CA ARG A 92 23.53 -14.68 -23.92
C ARG A 92 24.90 -15.36 -24.10
N VAL A 93 25.52 -15.82 -23.02
CA VAL A 93 26.79 -16.56 -23.07
C VAL A 93 26.60 -17.93 -23.72
N TRP A 94 25.42 -18.54 -23.53
CA TRP A 94 25.14 -19.92 -23.97
C TRP A 94 23.86 -20.06 -24.80
N GLN A 95 22.93 -19.11 -24.72
CA GLN A 95 21.75 -19.07 -25.59
C GLN A 95 22.11 -18.41 -26.92
N ARG A 96 22.02 -19.16 -28.02
CA ARG A 96 22.29 -18.64 -29.38
C ARG A 96 21.09 -17.86 -29.92
N ASP A 97 19.90 -18.41 -29.70
CA ASP A 97 18.61 -17.83 -30.12
C ASP A 97 17.50 -18.17 -29.10
N TYR A 98 16.27 -17.76 -29.41
CA TYR A 98 15.10 -18.00 -28.57
C TYR A 98 14.78 -19.49 -28.32
N ARG A 99 15.31 -20.42 -29.13
CA ARG A 99 15.04 -21.86 -29.01
C ARG A 99 15.84 -22.50 -27.89
N ASP A 100 17.01 -21.93 -27.58
CA ASP A 100 17.84 -22.35 -26.45
C ASP A 100 17.30 -21.79 -25.11
N ARG A 101 16.38 -20.81 -25.15
CA ARG A 101 15.79 -20.17 -23.96
C ARG A 101 14.77 -21.11 -23.30
N ARG A 102 14.91 -21.30 -21.99
CA ARG A 102 13.95 -22.07 -21.19
C ARG A 102 12.62 -21.33 -21.07
N ALA A 103 11.52 -22.06 -21.11
CA ALA A 103 10.19 -21.50 -20.88
C ALA A 103 10.05 -21.03 -19.42
N LEU A 104 9.63 -19.78 -19.23
CA LEU A 104 9.34 -19.23 -17.92
C LEU A 104 8.03 -19.84 -17.40
N GLN A 105 8.05 -20.44 -16.22
CA GLN A 105 6.86 -21.00 -15.62
C GLN A 105 5.97 -19.90 -15.02
N PRO A 106 4.63 -20.05 -15.04
CA PRO A 106 3.69 -19.06 -14.52
C PRO A 106 3.59 -19.13 -12.98
N ASP A 107 4.72 -19.06 -12.29
CA ASP A 107 4.81 -19.08 -10.83
C ASP A 107 5.75 -17.97 -10.34
N VAL A 108 5.45 -17.40 -9.18
CA VAL A 108 6.21 -16.29 -8.58
C VAL A 108 7.67 -16.66 -8.31
N LEU A 109 7.97 -17.94 -8.08
CA LEU A 109 9.31 -18.44 -7.86
C LEU A 109 10.24 -18.22 -9.07
N TYR A 110 9.67 -18.09 -10.27
CA TYR A 110 10.42 -17.87 -11.50
C TYR A 110 10.61 -16.39 -11.84
N MET A 111 10.15 -15.46 -10.98
CA MET A 111 10.39 -14.03 -11.18
C MET A 111 11.88 -13.65 -11.39
N PRO A 112 12.87 -14.29 -10.73
CA PRO A 112 14.29 -14.04 -11.00
C PRO A 112 14.77 -14.47 -12.39
N ASP A 113 14.04 -15.36 -13.08
CA ASP A 113 14.38 -15.84 -14.42
C ASP A 113 13.82 -14.94 -15.54
N LEU A 114 13.06 -13.89 -15.18
CA LEU A 114 12.52 -12.94 -16.14
C LEU A 114 13.64 -12.18 -16.85
N GLN A 115 13.53 -12.08 -18.17
CA GLN A 115 14.43 -11.29 -19.02
C GLN A 115 13.73 -10.02 -19.53
N PRO A 116 14.46 -9.01 -20.05
CA PRO A 116 13.84 -7.79 -20.57
C PRO A 116 13.18 -8.05 -21.94
N PRO A 117 12.32 -7.15 -22.43
CA PRO A 117 11.66 -7.33 -23.71
C PRO A 117 12.55 -7.67 -24.91
N PRO A 118 13.75 -7.07 -25.07
CA PRO A 118 14.67 -7.41 -26.17
C PRO A 118 15.23 -8.84 -26.15
N ALA A 119 14.96 -9.63 -25.11
CA ALA A 119 15.35 -11.04 -25.05
C ALA A 119 14.27 -11.99 -25.60
N TYR A 120 13.09 -11.46 -25.96
CA TYR A 120 11.97 -12.24 -26.49
C TYR A 120 11.51 -11.68 -27.85
N ASP A 121 12.43 -11.61 -28.81
CA ASP A 121 12.11 -11.16 -30.18
C ASP A 121 11.05 -12.04 -30.84
N ASP A 122 10.90 -13.30 -30.38
CA ASP A 122 9.90 -14.26 -30.81
C ASP A 122 8.51 -14.04 -30.20
N ASN A 123 8.40 -13.30 -29.09
CA ASN A 123 7.16 -13.17 -28.34
C ASN A 123 6.97 -11.78 -27.70
N ALA A 124 6.36 -10.87 -28.48
CA ALA A 124 6.08 -9.51 -28.07
C ALA A 124 5.03 -9.38 -26.93
N ILE A 125 4.32 -10.46 -26.56
CA ILE A 125 3.30 -10.39 -25.49
C ILE A 125 3.91 -10.03 -24.12
N ASN A 126 5.21 -10.28 -23.96
CA ASN A 126 5.96 -9.98 -22.73
C ASN A 126 5.97 -8.47 -22.38
N ALA A 127 5.81 -7.59 -23.37
CA ALA A 127 5.84 -6.14 -23.21
C ALA A 127 4.45 -5.54 -22.92
N VAL A 128 3.41 -6.36 -22.79
CA VAL A 128 2.06 -5.91 -22.48
C VAL A 128 1.97 -5.60 -20.97
N THR A 129 2.10 -4.32 -20.62
CA THR A 129 2.11 -3.84 -19.23
C THR A 129 0.71 -3.63 -18.67
N THR A 130 0.04 -4.70 -18.18
CA THR A 130 -1.30 -4.61 -17.55
C THR A 130 -1.25 -4.47 -16.02
N ARG A 131 -0.10 -4.76 -15.40
CA ARG A 131 0.06 -4.72 -13.94
C ARG A 131 0.26 -3.28 -13.46
N PHE A 132 -0.71 -2.75 -12.72
CA PHE A 132 -0.60 -1.43 -12.10
C PHE A 132 0.49 -1.38 -11.01
N VAL A 133 1.36 -0.38 -11.08
CA VAL A 133 2.47 -0.18 -10.12
C VAL A 133 2.14 0.93 -9.13
N LYS A 134 1.92 2.15 -9.65
CA LYS A 134 1.76 3.34 -8.84
C LYS A 134 1.02 4.44 -9.62
N ALA A 135 0.15 5.16 -8.92
CA ALA A 135 -0.35 6.45 -9.35
C ALA A 135 0.56 7.56 -8.82
N ALA A 136 1.03 8.42 -9.73
CA ALA A 136 1.84 9.58 -9.43
C ALA A 136 1.00 10.84 -9.62
N THR A 137 0.88 11.67 -8.58
CA THR A 137 0.03 12.87 -8.57
C THR A 137 0.76 14.06 -7.97
N ASN A 138 0.65 15.22 -8.61
CA ASN A 138 1.22 16.47 -8.11
C ASN A 138 0.44 17.01 -6.89
N LYS A 139 1.09 17.90 -6.12
CA LYS A 139 0.45 18.61 -5.00
C LYS A 139 -0.71 19.47 -5.52
N MET A 140 -0.47 20.22 -6.58
CA MET A 140 -1.49 20.91 -7.35
C MET A 140 -1.98 19.99 -8.47
N ARG A 141 -3.30 19.79 -8.56
CA ARG A 141 -3.88 18.91 -9.57
C ARG A 141 -4.16 19.70 -10.83
N CYS A 142 -3.38 19.44 -11.87
CA CYS A 142 -3.60 19.94 -13.22
C CYS A 142 -3.63 18.76 -14.20
N PRO A 143 -4.42 18.82 -15.28
CA PRO A 143 -4.33 17.86 -16.37
C PRO A 143 -2.91 17.74 -16.93
N ILE A 144 -2.48 16.52 -17.23
CA ILE A 144 -1.19 16.21 -17.88
C ILE A 144 -1.46 15.94 -19.35
N PHE A 145 -0.77 16.66 -20.24
CA PHE A 145 -0.96 16.53 -21.69
C PHE A 145 0.13 15.69 -22.37
N CYS A 146 1.35 15.70 -21.83
CA CYS A 146 2.46 14.98 -22.40
C CYS A 146 3.37 14.38 -21.33
N MET A 147 4.07 13.31 -21.70
CA MET A 147 4.99 12.58 -20.84
C MET A 147 6.16 12.07 -21.70
N ALA A 148 7.37 12.12 -21.17
CA ALA A 148 8.54 11.55 -21.83
C ALA A 148 9.56 11.06 -20.80
N TRP A 149 10.12 9.88 -21.02
CA TRP A 149 11.27 9.42 -20.26
C TRP A 149 12.52 10.18 -20.72
N THR A 150 13.43 10.47 -19.78
CA THR A 150 14.80 10.86 -20.15
C THR A 150 15.41 9.75 -21.02
N PRO A 151 16.26 10.05 -22.03
CA PRO A 151 16.84 9.03 -22.90
C PRO A 151 17.58 7.91 -22.16
N GLU A 152 18.16 8.23 -20.99
CA GLU A 152 18.83 7.28 -20.11
C GLU A 152 17.88 6.45 -19.21
N GLY A 153 16.56 6.70 -19.26
CA GLY A 153 15.56 6.00 -18.48
C GLY A 153 15.52 6.32 -16.98
N ARG A 154 16.29 7.30 -16.49
CA ARG A 154 16.38 7.61 -15.05
C ARG A 154 15.17 8.33 -14.48
N ARG A 155 14.52 9.20 -15.26
CA ARG A 155 13.38 10.01 -14.80
C ARG A 155 12.29 10.09 -15.85
N LEU A 156 11.05 10.23 -15.37
CA LEU A 156 9.90 10.53 -16.23
C LEU A 156 9.55 12.01 -16.10
N VAL A 157 9.51 12.72 -17.22
CA VAL A 157 9.10 14.13 -17.29
C VAL A 157 7.63 14.18 -17.71
N THR A 158 6.85 15.02 -17.04
CA THR A 158 5.44 15.26 -17.37
C THR A 158 5.18 16.74 -17.57
N GLY A 159 4.45 17.11 -18.62
CA GLY A 159 4.03 18.47 -18.91
C GLY A 159 2.55 18.69 -18.56
N ALA A 160 2.29 19.64 -17.66
CA ALA A 160 0.95 19.95 -17.18
C ALA A 160 0.32 21.14 -17.91
N SER A 161 -1.00 21.30 -17.81
CA SER A 161 -1.74 22.43 -18.39
C SER A 161 -1.33 23.80 -17.85
N SER A 162 -0.67 23.85 -16.69
CA SER A 162 -0.11 25.08 -16.09
C SER A 162 1.17 25.55 -16.78
N GLY A 163 1.76 24.76 -17.68
CA GLY A 163 3.09 25.01 -18.25
C GLY A 163 4.24 24.52 -17.37
N GLU A 164 3.95 23.80 -16.28
CA GLU A 164 4.97 23.24 -15.38
C GLU A 164 5.46 21.86 -15.83
N PHE A 165 6.72 21.57 -15.53
CA PHE A 165 7.31 20.24 -15.64
C PHE A 165 7.46 19.59 -14.28
N THR A 166 7.00 18.35 -14.15
CA THR A 166 7.29 17.50 -12.98
C THR A 166 8.18 16.34 -13.38
N LEU A 167 9.24 16.12 -12.62
CA LEU A 167 10.16 14.99 -12.76
C LEU A 167 9.84 13.93 -11.70
N TRP A 168 9.60 12.71 -12.16
CA TRP A 168 9.35 11.53 -11.32
C TRP A 168 10.57 10.62 -11.27
#